data_AF-A0A9X3K6E3-F1
#
_entry.id   AF-A0A9X3K6E3-F1
#
_cell.length_a   1.000
_cell.length_b   1.000
_cell.length_c   1.000
_cell.angle_alpha   90.00
_cell.angle_beta   90.00
_cell.angle_gamma   90.00
#
_symmetry.space_group_name_H-M   'P 1'
#
loop_
_entity.id
_entity.type
_entity.pdbx_description
1 polymer ?
#
loop_
_entity_poly.entity_id
_entity_poly.type
_entity_poly.pdbx_seq_one_letter_code
_entity_poly.pdbx_strand_id
1 'polypeptide(L)'
;MMRRLLNLSLATLILSSCAIHTGNTSSNAAVTDDNFRIMDLAIGQAQTKQVFGIGGLNPDALVLEAKTAMYRNYPLEAGQIYANVTVDYKRSFYLIVVTTMVTVSADVVQFNPSESQKKEDIFSKQQAGRPSAEPMAKPSGRSTSEYLKPGEQVGVYTMGDLKVMKLENQVGKKRYELLSTDSSKFIYDVKSIYLIDELTYDFEHGYSVGEQVKWEVRGESKTGMIIGVNENMLVIKNEDKITEFPPEDVNPIETE
;
A
#
# COMPACT_ATOMS: atom_id res chain seq x y z
N MET A 1 3.44 -45.17 -9.66
CA MET A 1 2.65 -44.16 -8.91
C MET A 1 3.51 -43.39 -7.89
N MET A 2 4.32 -44.06 -7.07
CA MET A 2 5.18 -43.44 -6.04
C MET A 2 6.20 -42.39 -6.57
N ARG A 3 6.83 -42.62 -7.74
CA ARG A 3 7.73 -41.64 -8.39
C ARG A 3 7.06 -40.33 -8.79
N ARG A 4 5.77 -40.36 -9.15
CA ARG A 4 5.03 -39.14 -9.54
C ARG A 4 4.65 -38.31 -8.32
N LEU A 5 4.33 -38.97 -7.20
CA LEU A 5 4.06 -38.32 -5.91
C LEU A 5 5.32 -37.70 -5.30
N LEU A 6 6.49 -38.35 -5.45
CA LEU A 6 7.77 -37.81 -5.01
C LEU A 6 8.16 -36.53 -5.78
N ASN A 7 7.99 -36.54 -7.11
CA ASN A 7 8.25 -35.36 -7.94
C ASN A 7 7.30 -34.20 -7.63
N LEU A 8 6.04 -34.51 -7.30
CA LEU A 8 5.04 -33.50 -6.92
C LEU A 8 5.38 -32.86 -5.55
N SER A 9 5.79 -33.68 -4.58
CA SER A 9 6.23 -33.19 -3.26
C SER A 9 7.50 -32.32 -3.36
N LEU A 10 8.47 -32.73 -4.18
CA LEU A 10 9.68 -31.94 -4.42
C LEU A 10 9.38 -30.60 -5.11
N ALA A 11 8.42 -30.59 -6.06
CA ALA A 11 7.97 -29.35 -6.68
C ALA A 11 7.37 -28.39 -5.65
N THR A 12 6.55 -28.87 -4.71
CA THR A 12 5.94 -27.99 -3.69
C THR A 12 6.93 -27.35 -2.71
N LEU A 13 8.06 -28.01 -2.44
CA LEU A 13 9.11 -27.44 -1.58
C LEU A 13 9.85 -26.27 -2.24
N ILE A 14 10.01 -26.32 -3.57
CA ILE A 14 10.70 -25.29 -4.35
C ILE A 14 9.85 -24.01 -4.48
N LEU A 15 8.53 -24.09 -4.33
CA LEU A 15 7.63 -22.93 -4.33
C LEU A 15 7.50 -22.26 -2.95
N SER A 16 8.12 -22.78 -1.89
CA SER A 16 8.07 -22.15 -0.57
C SER A 16 8.98 -20.92 -0.52
N SER A 17 8.41 -19.72 -0.32
CA SER A 17 9.18 -18.51 -0.07
C SER A 17 9.50 -18.39 1.42
N CYS A 18 10.76 -18.15 1.77
CA CYS A 18 11.18 -17.88 3.14
C CYS A 18 11.40 -16.37 3.33
N ALA A 19 11.02 -15.85 4.51
CA ALA A 19 11.31 -14.47 4.90
C ALA A 19 11.96 -14.45 6.29
N ILE A 20 12.99 -13.63 6.46
CA ILE A 20 13.70 -13.40 7.72
C ILE A 20 13.53 -11.91 8.07
N HIS A 21 13.19 -11.64 9.33
CA HIS A 21 13.02 -10.29 9.85
C HIS A 21 13.97 -10.06 11.02
N THR A 22 14.67 -8.93 11.02
CA THR A 22 15.55 -8.51 12.11
C THR A 22 15.43 -7.00 12.29
N GLY A 23 15.11 -6.54 13.50
CA GLY A 23 15.01 -5.12 13.85
C GLY A 23 16.01 -4.72 14.92
N ASN A 24 16.47 -3.48 14.90
CA ASN A 24 17.31 -2.91 15.95
C ASN A 24 16.91 -1.45 16.23
N THR A 25 16.86 -1.07 17.51
CA THR A 25 16.56 0.30 17.95
C THR A 25 17.86 1.00 18.31
N SER A 26 18.18 2.12 17.67
CA SER A 26 19.49 2.76 17.78
C SER A 26 19.50 4.03 18.64
N SER A 27 18.36 4.60 18.99
CA SER A 27 18.33 5.84 19.78
C SER A 27 17.05 5.93 20.58
N ASN A 28 17.18 6.06 21.91
CA ASN A 28 16.09 6.47 22.78
C ASN A 28 16.45 7.86 23.29
N ALA A 29 15.63 8.87 22.98
CA ALA A 29 15.77 10.16 23.64
C ALA A 29 15.15 10.00 25.04
N ALA A 30 15.98 10.02 26.09
CA ALA A 30 15.49 10.05 27.46
C ALA A 30 14.96 11.46 27.73
N VAL A 31 13.68 11.68 27.44
CA VAL A 31 13.05 12.97 27.75
C VAL A 31 12.58 12.91 29.21
N THR A 32 13.29 13.64 30.07
CA THR A 32 13.14 13.61 31.52
C THR A 32 12.14 14.62 32.07
N ASP A 33 11.45 15.37 31.19
CA ASP A 33 10.58 16.48 31.54
C ASP A 33 9.29 16.40 30.70
N ASP A 34 8.13 16.78 31.27
CA ASP A 34 6.80 16.62 30.66
C ASP A 34 6.53 17.59 29.47
N ASN A 35 7.56 18.34 29.06
CA ASN A 35 7.52 19.42 28.08
C ASN A 35 7.71 18.94 26.62
N PHE A 36 7.35 17.69 26.33
CA PHE A 36 7.35 17.16 24.97
C PHE A 36 6.06 16.41 24.65
N ARG A 37 5.72 16.37 23.37
CA ARG A 37 4.61 15.56 22.86
C ARG A 37 5.04 14.84 21.60
N ILE A 38 4.65 13.58 21.49
CA ILE A 38 4.75 12.83 20.24
C ILE A 38 3.65 13.37 19.33
N MET A 39 4.06 13.89 18.18
CA MET A 39 3.19 14.53 17.20
C MET A 39 2.81 13.57 16.08
N ASP A 40 3.72 12.67 15.71
CA ASP A 40 3.56 11.75 14.57
C ASP A 40 4.58 10.59 14.61
N LEU A 41 4.46 9.65 13.67
CA LEU A 41 5.42 8.58 13.41
C LEU A 41 5.98 8.72 11.99
N ALA A 42 7.27 9.08 11.87
CA ALA A 42 7.96 9.17 10.60
C ALA A 42 8.46 7.80 10.14
N ILE A 43 8.28 7.48 8.86
CA ILE A 43 8.71 6.20 8.26
C ILE A 43 9.36 6.44 6.88
N GLY A 44 10.47 5.75 6.64
CA GLY A 44 11.11 5.68 5.33
C GLY A 44 11.58 4.27 5.01
N GLN A 45 11.55 3.92 3.72
CA GLN A 45 11.88 2.58 3.27
C GLN A 45 12.82 2.60 2.06
N ALA A 46 13.65 1.58 1.95
CA ALA A 46 14.47 1.31 0.78
C ALA A 46 14.53 -0.19 0.51
N GLN A 47 14.67 -0.58 -0.74
CA GLN A 47 14.74 -1.99 -1.11
C GLN A 47 15.81 -2.24 -2.16
N THR A 48 16.38 -3.43 -2.11
CA THR A 48 17.21 -3.95 -3.19
C THR A 48 16.81 -5.36 -3.57
N LYS A 49 17.09 -5.71 -4.82
CA LYS A 49 16.88 -7.05 -5.37
C LYS A 49 18.23 -7.58 -5.89
N GLN A 50 18.52 -8.83 -5.52
CA GLN A 50 19.65 -9.60 -6.00
C GLN A 50 19.10 -10.80 -6.78
N VAL A 51 19.60 -11.03 -7.99
CA VAL A 51 19.24 -12.18 -8.83
C VAL A 51 20.49 -13.01 -9.02
N PHE A 52 20.45 -14.31 -8.68
CA PHE A 52 21.64 -15.16 -8.60
C PHE A 52 22.75 -14.60 -7.68
N GLY A 53 22.40 -13.80 -6.68
CA GLY A 53 23.35 -13.12 -5.81
C GLY A 53 24.06 -11.92 -6.45
N ILE A 54 23.71 -11.56 -7.69
CA ILE A 54 24.22 -10.38 -8.39
C ILE A 54 23.16 -9.27 -8.31
N GLY A 55 23.58 -8.06 -7.94
CA GLY A 55 22.69 -6.92 -7.72
C GLY A 55 22.90 -6.29 -6.34
N GLY A 56 22.17 -5.22 -6.06
CA GLY A 56 22.32 -4.46 -4.82
C GLY A 56 23.67 -3.76 -4.65
N LEU A 57 24.33 -3.44 -5.75
CA LEU A 57 25.57 -2.66 -5.80
C LEU A 57 25.31 -1.15 -5.87
N ASN A 58 24.19 -0.68 -5.30
CA ASN A 58 24.01 0.77 -5.15
C ASN A 58 25.13 1.31 -4.26
N PRO A 59 25.78 2.43 -4.64
CA PRO A 59 26.88 3.00 -3.87
C PRO A 59 26.42 3.49 -2.49
N ASP A 60 25.14 3.82 -2.36
CA ASP A 60 24.53 4.28 -1.11
C ASP A 60 24.05 3.10 -0.26
N ALA A 61 24.28 3.17 1.05
CA ALA A 61 23.80 2.15 1.97
C ALA A 61 22.26 2.17 2.05
N LEU A 62 21.60 1.01 1.97
CA LEU A 62 20.12 0.91 2.04
C LEU A 62 19.51 1.60 3.26
N VAL A 63 20.21 1.61 4.39
CA VAL A 63 19.77 2.33 5.59
C VAL A 63 19.79 3.84 5.37
N LEU A 64 20.78 4.36 4.66
CA LEU A 64 20.88 5.78 4.32
C LEU A 64 19.79 6.18 3.33
N GLU A 65 19.49 5.34 2.34
CA GLU A 65 18.38 5.56 1.41
C GLU A 65 17.05 5.59 2.18
N ALA A 66 16.78 4.61 3.04
CA ALA A 66 15.57 4.54 3.85
C ALA A 66 15.45 5.73 4.82
N LYS A 67 16.55 6.12 5.45
CA LYS A 67 16.62 7.31 6.32
C LYS A 67 16.36 8.61 5.54
N THR A 68 16.91 8.72 4.34
CA THR A 68 16.71 9.90 3.48
C THR A 68 15.26 9.96 3.00
N ALA A 69 14.66 8.81 2.67
CA ALA A 69 13.23 8.72 2.37
C ALA A 69 12.39 9.17 3.57
N MET A 70 12.72 8.75 4.79
CA MET A 70 12.03 9.20 6.01
C MET A 70 12.08 10.73 6.16
N TYR A 71 13.25 11.33 5.94
CA TYR A 71 13.43 12.79 6.02
C TYR A 71 12.67 13.56 4.93
N ARG A 72 12.57 12.99 3.73
CA ARG A 72 11.80 13.59 2.62
C ARG A 72 10.30 13.47 2.85
N ASN A 73 9.84 12.34 3.39
CA ASN A 73 8.44 12.05 3.62
C ASN A 73 7.89 12.84 4.81
N TYR A 74 8.72 13.10 5.82
CA TYR A 74 8.33 13.76 7.07
C TYR A 74 9.26 14.91 7.42
N PRO A 75 9.35 15.98 6.61
CA PRO A 75 10.21 17.12 6.93
C PRO A 75 9.81 17.72 8.28
N LEU A 76 10.77 17.87 9.19
CA LEU A 76 10.51 18.40 10.51
C LEU A 76 10.18 19.88 10.47
N GLU A 77 9.17 20.28 11.24
CA GLU A 77 8.90 21.68 11.53
C GLU A 77 9.85 22.22 12.61
N ALA A 78 9.91 23.55 12.76
CA ALA A 78 10.76 24.18 13.75
C ALA A 78 10.41 23.72 15.19
N GLY A 79 11.41 23.20 15.90
CA GLY A 79 11.23 22.69 17.27
C GLY A 79 10.80 21.22 17.35
N GLN A 80 10.68 20.53 16.21
CA GLN A 80 10.51 19.08 16.17
C GLN A 80 11.86 18.36 16.06
N ILE A 81 11.89 17.13 16.58
CA ILE A 81 13.00 16.19 16.40
C ILE A 81 12.45 14.80 16.04
N TYR A 82 13.31 13.96 15.48
CA TYR A 82 13.07 12.52 15.47
C TYR A 82 13.63 11.89 16.75
N ALA A 83 12.81 11.13 17.45
CA ALA A 83 13.19 10.31 18.59
C ALA A 83 12.88 8.83 18.31
N ASN A 84 13.40 7.92 19.14
CA ASN A 84 13.08 6.49 19.09
C ASN A 84 13.31 5.85 17.71
N VAL A 85 14.43 6.20 17.08
CA VAL A 85 14.74 5.74 15.72
C VAL A 85 15.02 4.23 15.72
N THR A 86 14.23 3.48 14.95
CA THR A 86 14.40 2.05 14.70
C THR A 86 14.81 1.79 13.26
N VAL A 87 15.55 0.71 13.05
CA VAL A 87 15.92 0.22 11.71
C VAL A 87 15.56 -1.26 11.64
N ASP A 88 14.69 -1.58 10.69
CA ASP A 88 14.10 -2.89 10.51
C ASP A 88 14.49 -3.45 9.14
N TYR A 89 15.02 -4.67 9.14
CA TYR A 89 15.40 -5.39 7.95
C TYR A 89 14.43 -6.53 7.69
N LYS A 90 14.00 -6.66 6.45
CA LYS A 90 13.23 -7.80 5.96
C LYS A 90 13.91 -8.35 4.73
N ARG A 91 14.33 -9.61 4.81
CA ARG A 91 14.92 -10.33 3.69
C ARG A 91 13.99 -11.42 3.22
N SER A 92 13.61 -11.40 1.96
CA SER A 92 12.71 -12.37 1.34
C SER A 92 13.45 -13.13 0.24
N PHE A 93 13.26 -14.43 0.23
CA PHE A 93 13.92 -15.36 -0.69
C PHE A 93 12.85 -16.02 -1.55
N TYR A 94 12.99 -15.88 -2.87
CA TYR A 94 12.19 -16.59 -3.84
C TYR A 94 13.11 -17.17 -4.91
N LEU A 95 13.36 -18.48 -4.84
CA LEU A 95 14.31 -19.17 -5.71
C LEU A 95 15.69 -18.49 -5.71
N ILE A 96 16.06 -17.90 -6.85
CA ILE A 96 17.32 -17.21 -7.11
C ILE A 96 17.25 -15.71 -6.83
N VAL A 97 16.06 -15.20 -6.48
CA VAL A 97 15.80 -13.80 -6.21
C VAL A 97 15.79 -13.57 -4.71
N VAL A 98 16.63 -12.65 -4.26
CA VAL A 98 16.68 -12.20 -2.87
C VAL A 98 16.33 -10.73 -2.84
N THR A 99 15.28 -10.39 -2.10
CA THR A 99 14.89 -9.00 -1.85
C THR A 99 15.25 -8.64 -0.42
N THR A 100 15.94 -7.52 -0.24
CA THR A 100 16.22 -6.96 1.09
C THR A 100 15.55 -5.60 1.17
N MET A 101 14.62 -5.46 2.12
CA MET A 101 13.92 -4.22 2.45
C MET A 101 14.43 -3.71 3.79
N VAL A 102 14.71 -2.42 3.85
CA VAL A 102 15.06 -1.69 5.06
C VAL A 102 13.97 -0.67 5.34
N THR A 103 13.45 -0.66 6.56
CA THR A 103 12.52 0.34 7.07
C THR A 103 13.20 1.09 8.20
N VAL A 104 13.17 2.42 8.16
CA VAL A 104 13.59 3.29 9.25
C VAL A 104 12.35 4.00 9.75
N SER A 105 12.10 3.95 11.05
CA SER A 105 11.00 4.69 11.67
C SER A 105 11.45 5.48 12.88
N ALA A 106 10.75 6.56 13.19
CA ALA A 106 11.04 7.44 14.32
C ALA A 106 9.80 8.19 14.79
N ASP A 107 9.68 8.43 16.09
CA ASP A 107 8.67 9.33 16.65
C ASP A 107 9.04 10.78 16.32
N VAL A 108 8.09 11.55 15.80
CA VAL A 108 8.24 13.00 15.65
C VAL A 108 7.83 13.64 16.97
N VAL A 109 8.77 14.27 17.65
CA VAL A 109 8.56 14.86 18.97
C VAL A 109 8.66 16.38 18.87
N GLN A 110 7.66 17.08 19.37
CA GLN A 110 7.69 18.53 19.56
C GLN A 110 8.04 18.86 21.01
N PHE A 111 9.02 19.72 21.20
CA PHE A 111 9.29 20.33 22.51
C PHE A 111 8.53 21.64 22.67
N ASN A 112 8.08 21.92 23.89
CA ASN A 112 7.33 23.11 24.28
C ASN A 112 6.12 23.39 23.36
N PRO A 113 5.21 22.41 23.17
CA PRO A 113 4.02 22.65 22.37
C PRO A 113 3.16 23.73 23.01
N SER A 114 2.69 24.67 22.19
CA SER A 114 1.65 25.63 22.62
C SER A 114 0.35 24.91 22.92
N GLU A 115 -0.51 25.49 23.77
CA GLU A 115 -1.82 24.91 24.14
C GLU A 115 -2.71 24.59 22.91
N SER A 116 -2.55 25.31 21.81
CA SER A 116 -3.21 25.07 20.51
C SER A 116 -2.66 23.89 19.71
N GLN A 117 -1.50 23.35 20.09
CA GLN A 117 -0.85 22.19 19.46
C GLN A 117 -1.13 20.88 20.23
N LYS A 118 -2.07 20.90 21.18
CA LYS A 118 -2.65 19.69 21.80
C LYS A 118 -3.44 18.92 20.74
N LYS A 119 -2.76 18.18 19.86
CA LYS A 119 -3.39 17.05 19.16
C LYS A 119 -3.76 16.03 20.23
N GLU A 120 -5.05 15.90 20.47
CA GLU A 120 -5.65 14.87 21.34
C GLU A 120 -5.08 13.50 21.01
N ASP A 121 -4.81 12.70 22.05
CA ASP A 121 -4.24 11.35 22.02
C ASP A 121 -4.43 10.66 20.67
N ILE A 122 -3.30 10.32 20.03
CA ILE A 122 -3.19 9.64 18.74
C ILE A 122 -3.96 8.29 18.71
N PHE A 123 -4.51 7.87 19.86
CA PHE A 123 -5.32 6.66 20.04
C PHE A 123 -6.80 6.87 20.43
N SER A 124 -7.33 8.10 20.59
CA SER A 124 -8.71 8.29 21.10
C SER A 124 -9.79 8.56 20.04
N LYS A 125 -9.45 9.02 18.83
CA LYS A 125 -10.41 9.43 17.79
C LYS A 125 -10.82 8.35 16.79
N GLN A 126 -11.18 7.15 17.26
CA GLN A 126 -11.77 6.12 16.40
C GLN A 126 -13.32 6.12 16.41
N GLN A 127 -13.98 7.05 17.11
CA GLN A 127 -15.45 7.16 17.11
C GLN A 127 -15.94 8.61 17.21
N ALA A 128 -16.55 9.12 16.13
CA ALA A 128 -17.57 10.18 16.03
C ALA A 128 -17.30 11.13 14.85
N GLY A 129 -18.29 11.31 13.95
CA GLY A 129 -18.08 11.81 12.58
C GLY A 129 -18.40 13.28 12.25
N ARG A 130 -18.01 13.65 11.00
CA ARG A 130 -18.48 14.70 10.03
C ARG A 130 -18.40 16.21 10.44
N PRO A 131 -18.40 17.25 9.53
CA PRO A 131 -18.06 17.41 8.08
C PRO A 131 -17.19 18.68 7.69
N SER A 132 -16.71 18.75 6.42
CA SER A 132 -16.32 19.89 5.49
C SER A 132 -15.45 21.10 5.96
N ALA A 133 -14.48 21.70 5.25
CA ALA A 133 -13.89 21.59 3.90
C ALA A 133 -12.48 22.27 3.84
N GLU A 134 -11.55 21.64 3.10
CA GLU A 134 -10.32 22.07 2.34
C GLU A 134 -9.42 23.29 2.72
N PRO A 135 -8.08 23.29 2.42
CA PRO A 135 -7.46 22.67 1.22
C PRO A 135 -6.20 21.79 1.42
N MET A 136 -6.11 20.81 0.52
CA MET A 136 -4.91 20.18 -0.06
C MET A 136 -3.87 19.58 0.90
N ALA A 137 -4.04 18.30 1.22
CA ALA A 137 -2.95 17.43 1.69
C ALA A 137 -3.07 16.06 1.00
N LYS A 138 -1.98 15.62 0.36
CA LYS A 138 -1.81 14.25 -0.13
C LYS A 138 -2.07 13.30 1.06
N PRO A 139 -2.99 12.32 0.95
CA PRO A 139 -3.27 11.46 2.08
C PRO A 139 -2.17 10.39 2.23
N SER A 140 -2.18 9.83 3.43
CA SER A 140 -1.48 8.62 3.86
C SER A 140 -2.32 7.39 3.54
N GLY A 141 -1.72 6.40 2.87
CA GLY A 141 -2.41 5.25 2.32
C GLY A 141 -3.34 4.54 3.30
N ARG A 142 -4.64 4.57 3.02
CA ARG A 142 -5.63 3.72 3.71
C ARG A 142 -5.80 2.40 2.95
N SER A 143 -6.09 1.32 3.67
CA SER A 143 -6.40 0.01 3.09
C SER A 143 -7.74 0.05 2.34
N THR A 144 -7.88 -0.69 1.23
CA THR A 144 -9.16 -0.93 0.50
C THR A 144 -10.31 -1.26 1.46
N SER A 145 -10.02 -1.96 2.55
CA SER A 145 -11.01 -2.33 3.57
C SER A 145 -11.61 -1.15 4.34
N GLU A 146 -10.96 0.01 4.37
CA GLU A 146 -11.47 1.25 4.98
C GLU A 146 -12.36 2.08 4.04
N TYR A 147 -12.24 1.87 2.73
CA TYR A 147 -13.02 2.59 1.72
C TYR A 147 -14.35 1.92 1.41
N LEU A 148 -14.48 0.62 1.65
CA LEU A 148 -15.67 -0.16 1.33
C LEU A 148 -16.77 0.01 2.38
N LYS A 149 -17.84 0.73 2.05
CA LYS A 149 -18.99 0.90 2.96
C LYS A 149 -20.24 0.17 2.44
N PRO A 150 -21.02 -0.48 3.33
CA PRO A 150 -22.32 -1.02 2.97
C PRO A 150 -23.19 0.03 2.28
N GLY A 151 -23.74 -0.33 1.13
CA GLY A 151 -24.57 0.52 0.28
C GLY A 151 -23.88 1.02 -0.98
N GLU A 152 -22.54 1.00 -1.05
CA GLU A 152 -21.78 1.49 -2.20
C GLU A 152 -21.80 0.51 -3.38
N GLN A 153 -21.59 1.05 -4.59
CA GLN A 153 -21.39 0.25 -5.80
C GLN A 153 -19.90 -0.02 -5.97
N VAL A 154 -19.57 -1.28 -6.24
CA VAL A 154 -18.20 -1.77 -6.39
C VAL A 154 -18.11 -2.68 -7.61
N GLY A 155 -16.92 -2.81 -8.17
CA GLY A 155 -16.64 -3.69 -9.29
C GLY A 155 -16.10 -5.04 -8.82
N VAL A 156 -16.48 -6.11 -9.52
CA VAL A 156 -15.83 -7.42 -9.43
C VAL A 156 -15.35 -7.79 -10.83
N TYR A 157 -14.03 -7.89 -10.98
CA TYR A 157 -13.44 -8.32 -12.24
C TYR A 157 -13.52 -9.85 -12.36
N THR A 158 -14.07 -10.34 -13.47
CA THR A 158 -14.15 -11.78 -13.76
C THR A 158 -14.16 -12.01 -15.26
N MET A 159 -13.23 -12.83 -15.74
CA MET A 159 -13.17 -13.29 -17.15
C MET A 159 -13.18 -12.16 -18.20
N GLY A 160 -12.48 -11.04 -17.94
CA GLY A 160 -12.41 -9.93 -18.89
C GLY A 160 -13.59 -8.97 -18.84
N ASP A 161 -14.41 -9.05 -17.78
CA ASP A 161 -15.54 -8.16 -17.54
C ASP A 161 -15.49 -7.59 -16.11
N LEU A 162 -16.00 -6.38 -15.92
CA LEU A 162 -16.09 -5.71 -14.61
C LEU A 162 -17.56 -5.58 -14.23
N LYS A 163 -18.03 -6.50 -13.39
CA LYS A 163 -19.42 -6.51 -12.94
C LYS A 163 -19.60 -5.53 -11.79
N VAL A 164 -20.52 -4.58 -11.96
CA VAL A 164 -20.93 -3.67 -10.90
C VAL A 164 -21.90 -4.38 -9.97
N MET A 165 -21.61 -4.38 -8.68
CA MET A 165 -22.40 -5.00 -7.62
C MET A 165 -22.55 -4.03 -6.46
N LYS A 166 -23.60 -4.22 -5.65
CA LYS A 166 -23.81 -3.42 -4.44
C LYS A 166 -23.20 -4.12 -3.23
N LEU A 167 -22.37 -3.42 -2.48
CA LEU A 167 -21.84 -3.92 -1.21
C LEU A 167 -22.95 -3.94 -0.16
N GLU A 168 -23.26 -5.10 0.39
CA GLU A 168 -24.38 -5.26 1.32
C GLU A 168 -23.91 -5.35 2.78
N ASN A 169 -22.92 -6.20 3.07
CA ASN A 169 -22.43 -6.41 4.44
C ASN A 169 -20.96 -6.81 4.47
N GLN A 170 -20.29 -6.53 5.60
CA GLN A 170 -18.98 -7.09 5.92
C GLN A 170 -19.17 -8.35 6.76
N VAL A 171 -18.81 -9.51 6.21
CA VAL A 171 -18.99 -10.82 6.86
C VAL A 171 -17.74 -11.24 7.65
N GLY A 172 -16.61 -10.57 7.43
CA GLY A 172 -15.39 -10.72 8.21
C GLY A 172 -14.34 -9.66 7.89
N LYS A 173 -13.17 -9.71 8.53
CA LYS A 173 -12.13 -8.66 8.41
C LYS A 173 -11.76 -8.29 6.97
N LYS A 174 -11.80 -9.25 6.05
CA LYS A 174 -11.44 -9.07 4.62
C LYS A 174 -12.48 -9.64 3.67
N ARG A 175 -13.71 -9.91 4.13
CA ARG A 175 -14.74 -10.55 3.32
C ARG A 175 -16.03 -9.76 3.32
N TYR A 176 -16.59 -9.56 2.15
CA TYR A 176 -17.79 -8.76 1.92
C TYR A 176 -18.84 -9.56 1.16
N GLU A 177 -20.09 -9.39 1.56
CA GLU A 177 -21.27 -9.84 0.81
C GLU A 177 -21.65 -8.76 -0.19
N LEU A 178 -21.71 -9.14 -1.46
CA LEU A 178 -22.10 -8.31 -2.58
C LEU A 178 -23.41 -8.82 -3.18
N LEU A 179 -24.30 -7.89 -3.53
CA LEU A 179 -25.57 -8.13 -4.16
C LEU A 179 -25.47 -7.78 -5.66
N SER A 180 -25.74 -8.78 -6.50
CA SER A 180 -25.85 -8.63 -7.95
C SER A 180 -27.19 -7.99 -8.34
N THR A 181 -27.30 -7.49 -9.57
CA THR A 181 -28.51 -6.86 -10.12
C THR A 181 -29.73 -7.80 -10.13
N ASP A 182 -29.49 -9.10 -10.26
CA ASP A 182 -30.51 -10.16 -10.18
C ASP A 182 -30.90 -10.54 -8.74
N SER A 183 -30.42 -9.77 -7.75
CA SER A 183 -30.59 -10.02 -6.30
C SER A 183 -29.87 -11.27 -5.78
N SER A 184 -28.98 -11.88 -6.56
CA SER A 184 -28.10 -12.96 -6.09
C SER A 184 -27.01 -12.40 -5.18
N LYS A 185 -26.74 -13.09 -4.07
CA LYS A 185 -25.71 -12.72 -3.08
C LYS A 185 -24.45 -13.55 -3.24
N PHE A 186 -23.30 -12.90 -3.14
CA PHE A 186 -21.99 -13.54 -3.28
C PHE A 186 -21.02 -13.00 -2.24
N ILE A 187 -20.10 -13.84 -1.76
CA ILE A 187 -19.07 -13.43 -0.81
C ILE A 187 -17.73 -13.34 -1.53
N TYR A 188 -17.10 -12.17 -1.46
CA TYR A 188 -15.79 -11.90 -2.06
C TYR A 188 -14.76 -11.50 -1.00
N ASP A 189 -13.50 -11.82 -1.29
CA ASP A 189 -12.37 -11.24 -0.55
C ASP A 189 -12.18 -9.79 -1.00
N VAL A 190 -11.75 -8.92 -0.08
CA VAL A 190 -11.49 -7.50 -0.33
C VAL A 190 -10.56 -7.27 -1.53
N LYS A 191 -9.61 -8.19 -1.78
CA LYS A 191 -8.69 -8.11 -2.91
C LYS A 191 -9.32 -8.35 -4.28
N SER A 192 -10.55 -8.86 -4.32
CA SER A 192 -11.31 -9.11 -5.55
C SER A 192 -12.33 -8.01 -5.84
N ILE A 193 -12.38 -6.99 -4.98
CA ILE A 193 -13.35 -5.90 -5.04
C ILE A 193 -12.61 -4.65 -5.50
N TYR A 194 -13.18 -3.98 -6.51
CA TYR A 194 -12.65 -2.77 -7.12
C TYR A 194 -13.54 -1.59 -6.75
N LEU A 195 -12.90 -0.48 -6.42
CA LEU A 195 -13.57 0.82 -6.37
C LEU A 195 -13.69 1.33 -7.81
N ILE A 196 -14.88 1.82 -8.17
CA ILE A 196 -15.28 2.08 -9.57
C ILE A 196 -15.81 3.51 -9.77
N ASP A 197 -15.77 4.32 -8.73
CA ASP A 197 -16.13 5.72 -8.72
C ASP A 197 -14.89 6.60 -8.81
N GLU A 198 -15.06 7.81 -9.35
CA GLU A 198 -14.00 8.79 -9.67
C GLU A 198 -13.35 9.45 -8.43
N LEU A 199 -13.44 8.83 -7.26
CA LEU A 199 -12.76 9.34 -6.08
C LEU A 199 -11.26 9.06 -6.22
N THR A 200 -10.44 10.07 -5.95
CA THR A 200 -9.00 9.90 -5.78
C THR A 200 -8.78 9.06 -4.54
N TYR A 201 -8.53 7.77 -4.75
CA TYR A 201 -8.21 6.82 -3.70
C TYR A 201 -6.72 6.87 -3.45
N ASP A 202 -6.35 7.07 -2.20
CA ASP A 202 -4.97 7.08 -1.79
C ASP A 202 -4.49 5.64 -1.56
N PHE A 203 -4.30 4.94 -2.67
CA PHE A 203 -3.52 3.71 -2.72
C PHE A 203 -2.04 4.08 -2.87
N GLU A 204 -1.13 3.25 -2.35
CA GLU A 204 0.32 3.50 -2.45
C GLU A 204 0.82 3.70 -3.90
N HIS A 205 0.05 3.23 -4.89
CA HIS A 205 0.36 3.38 -6.31
C HIS A 205 -0.17 4.69 -6.95
N GLY A 206 -1.01 5.46 -6.25
CA GLY A 206 -1.42 6.81 -6.67
C GLY A 206 -2.26 6.88 -7.96
N TYR A 207 -3.03 5.83 -8.27
CA TYR A 207 -3.90 5.78 -9.45
C TYR A 207 -5.37 5.94 -9.06
N SER A 208 -6.12 6.65 -9.90
CA SER A 208 -7.55 6.91 -9.70
C SER A 208 -8.39 6.39 -10.87
N VAL A 209 -9.66 6.09 -10.60
CA VAL A 209 -10.63 5.78 -11.67
C VAL A 209 -10.81 7.00 -12.57
N GLY A 210 -10.82 6.78 -13.88
CA GLY A 210 -10.91 7.81 -14.91
C GLY A 210 -9.56 8.26 -15.47
N GLU A 211 -8.45 7.91 -14.83
CA GLU A 211 -7.11 8.27 -15.32
C GLU A 211 -6.73 7.48 -16.59
N GLN A 212 -6.02 8.17 -17.49
CA GLN A 212 -5.44 7.59 -18.69
C GLN A 212 -4.03 7.07 -18.40
N VAL A 213 -3.80 5.82 -18.74
CA VAL A 213 -2.53 5.12 -18.52
C VAL A 213 -2.04 4.45 -19.80
N LYS A 214 -0.74 4.18 -19.84
CA LYS A 214 -0.06 3.45 -20.92
C LYS A 214 0.67 2.24 -20.37
N TRP A 215 0.75 1.19 -21.18
CA TRP A 215 1.54 -0.01 -20.90
C TRP A 215 2.10 -0.59 -22.20
N GLU A 216 3.05 -1.52 -22.08
CA GLU A 216 3.67 -2.18 -23.25
C GLU A 216 3.27 -3.64 -23.35
N VAL A 217 2.88 -4.06 -24.55
CA VAL A 217 2.60 -5.47 -24.88
C VAL A 217 3.36 -5.83 -26.14
N ARG A 218 4.33 -6.74 -26.02
CA ARG A 218 5.15 -7.23 -27.16
C ARG A 218 5.82 -6.09 -27.96
N GLY A 219 6.24 -5.02 -27.28
CA GLY A 219 6.89 -3.86 -27.90
C GLY A 219 5.93 -2.87 -28.54
N GLU A 220 4.60 -3.09 -28.47
CA GLU A 220 3.61 -2.10 -28.82
C GLU A 220 3.12 -1.37 -27.57
N SER A 221 3.14 -0.04 -27.60
CA SER A 221 2.50 0.78 -26.57
C SER A 221 0.98 0.75 -26.76
N LYS A 222 0.26 0.49 -25.68
CA LYS A 222 -1.20 0.56 -25.58
C LYS A 222 -1.56 1.63 -24.54
N THR A 223 -2.73 2.22 -24.70
CA THR A 223 -3.29 3.22 -23.78
C THR A 223 -4.69 2.84 -23.36
N GLY A 224 -5.15 3.27 -22.20
CA GLY A 224 -6.46 2.91 -21.71
C GLY A 224 -6.83 3.68 -20.46
N MET A 225 -8.12 3.60 -20.12
CA MET A 225 -8.69 4.29 -18.98
C MET A 225 -8.83 3.32 -17.81
N ILE A 226 -8.41 3.74 -16.63
CA ILE A 226 -8.67 2.99 -15.40
C ILE A 226 -10.17 3.07 -15.10
N ILE A 227 -10.83 1.92 -14.99
CA ILE A 227 -12.26 1.79 -14.67
C ILE A 227 -12.50 1.09 -13.33
N GLY A 228 -11.44 0.62 -12.67
CA GLY A 228 -11.50 0.04 -11.34
C GLY A 228 -10.13 0.01 -10.68
N VAL A 229 -10.08 0.26 -9.38
CA VAL A 229 -8.84 0.26 -8.60
C VAL A 229 -9.01 -0.52 -7.30
N ASN A 230 -7.99 -1.24 -6.89
CA ASN A 230 -7.86 -1.77 -5.55
C ASN A 230 -6.39 -1.77 -5.10
N GLU A 231 -6.12 -2.19 -3.87
CA GLU A 231 -4.77 -2.25 -3.29
C GLU A 231 -3.67 -2.88 -4.17
N ASN A 232 -4.01 -3.82 -5.05
CA ASN A 232 -3.01 -4.65 -5.74
C ASN A 232 -3.09 -4.54 -7.27
N MET A 233 -4.22 -4.12 -7.82
CA MET A 233 -4.51 -4.24 -9.25
C MET A 233 -5.34 -3.06 -9.73
N LEU A 234 -5.20 -2.78 -11.02
CA LEU A 234 -5.97 -1.82 -11.78
C LEU A 234 -6.76 -2.56 -12.85
N VAL A 235 -8.02 -2.19 -13.03
CA VAL A 235 -8.84 -2.65 -14.14
C VAL A 235 -8.87 -1.54 -15.18
N ILE A 236 -8.33 -1.84 -16.36
CA ILE A 236 -8.14 -0.88 -17.44
C ILE A 236 -9.00 -1.29 -18.63
N LYS A 237 -9.72 -0.31 -19.18
CA LYS A 237 -10.48 -0.43 -20.42
C LYS A 237 -9.68 0.18 -21.57
N ASN A 238 -9.44 -0.61 -22.60
CA ASN A 238 -8.90 -0.17 -23.90
C ASN A 238 -9.82 -0.66 -25.00
N GLU A 239 -10.42 0.29 -25.73
CA GLU A 239 -11.46 0.01 -26.72
C GLU A 239 -12.60 -0.84 -26.10
N ASP A 240 -12.83 -2.05 -26.63
CA ASP A 240 -13.84 -3.00 -26.16
C ASP A 240 -13.28 -4.06 -25.18
N LYS A 241 -12.01 -3.94 -24.77
CA LYS A 241 -11.35 -4.90 -23.89
C LYS A 241 -11.15 -4.33 -22.50
N ILE A 242 -11.47 -5.13 -21.48
CA ILE A 242 -11.19 -4.86 -20.08
C ILE A 242 -10.14 -5.86 -19.61
N THR A 243 -9.07 -5.36 -18.99
CA THR A 243 -7.94 -6.17 -18.53
C THR A 243 -7.47 -5.69 -17.17
N GLU A 244 -7.00 -6.62 -16.34
CA GLU A 244 -6.47 -6.35 -15.01
C GLU A 244 -4.94 -6.29 -15.07
N PHE A 245 -4.34 -5.25 -14.47
CA PHE A 245 -2.90 -4.98 -14.48
C PHE A 245 -2.38 -4.72 -13.07
N PRO A 246 -1.18 -5.22 -12.73
CA PRO A 246 -0.43 -4.71 -11.59
C PRO A 246 -0.09 -3.22 -11.82
N PRO A 247 -0.18 -2.35 -10.78
CA PRO A 247 0.14 -0.94 -10.92
C PRO A 247 1.55 -0.65 -11.44
N GLU A 248 2.52 -1.53 -11.17
CA GLU A 248 3.90 -1.42 -11.65
C GLU A 248 4.08 -1.63 -13.16
N ASP A 249 3.10 -2.27 -13.82
CA ASP A 249 3.15 -2.58 -15.26
C ASP A 249 2.54 -1.46 -16.11
N VAL A 250 2.00 -0.42 -15.49
CA VAL A 250 1.35 0.71 -16.13
C VAL A 250 2.02 2.01 -15.73
N ASN A 251 1.91 3.02 -16.59
CA ASN A 251 2.43 4.35 -16.34
C ASN A 251 1.36 5.40 -16.63
N PRO A 252 1.27 6.49 -15.84
CA PRO A 252 0.38 7.59 -16.15
C PRO A 252 0.76 8.23 -17.49
N ILE A 253 -0.26 8.70 -18.23
CA ILE A 253 -0.06 9.59 -19.37
C ILE A 253 -0.15 11.01 -18.82
N GLU A 254 0.97 11.71 -18.74
CA GLU A 254 0.98 13.14 -18.38
C GLU A 254 0.10 13.88 -19.38
N THR A 255 -0.93 14.56 -18.86
CA THR A 255 -1.74 15.50 -19.65
C THR A 255 -1.03 16.84 -19.57
N GLU A 256 -0.55 17.34 -20.71
CA GLU A 256 0.00 18.69 -20.86
C GLU A 256 -1.03 19.78 -20.55
#